data_AF-A0A961T1B0-F1
#
_entry.id   AF-A0A961T1B0-F1
#
_cell.length_a   1.000
_cell.length_b   1.000
_cell.length_c   1.000
_cell.angle_alpha   90.00
_cell.angle_beta   90.00
_cell.angle_gamma   90.00
#
_symmetry.space_group_name_H-M   'P 1'
#
loop_
_entity.id
_entity.type
_entity.pdbx_description
1 polymer ?
#
loop_
_entity_poly.entity_id
_entity_poly.type
_entity_poly.pdbx_seq_one_letter_code
_entity_poly.pdbx_strand_id
1 'polypeptide(L)'
;MRPLQTPDEVLNAAPDTAFIFADTLQQPIKAQRKAYYSQKFMAGRFHPNPYHPPADRVRVTLGMGRHRWLRVKSERVPRRFAHYPQYAEGRWSVLR
;
A
#
# COMPACT_ATOMS: atom_id res chain seq x y z
N MET A 1 -27.45 28.14 -4.12
CA MET A 1 -26.43 27.28 -3.49
C MET A 1 -25.23 27.18 -4.43
N ARG A 2 -24.00 27.35 -3.94
CA ARG A 2 -22.78 27.18 -4.74
C ARG A 2 -22.17 25.80 -4.46
N PRO A 3 -21.74 25.03 -5.48
CA PRO A 3 -20.98 23.80 -5.28
C PRO A 3 -19.68 24.06 -4.50
N LEU A 4 -19.35 23.19 -3.55
CA LEU A 4 -18.06 23.21 -2.83
C LEU A 4 -16.88 23.00 -3.79
N GLN A 5 -17.08 22.15 -4.81
CA GLN A 5 -16.22 22.06 -5.98
C GLN A 5 -17.03 21.82 -7.26
N THR A 6 -16.56 22.35 -8.38
CA THR A 6 -17.16 22.13 -9.70
C THR A 6 -16.61 20.86 -10.36
N PRO A 7 -17.33 20.26 -11.34
CA PRO A 7 -16.78 19.17 -12.13
C PRO A 7 -15.43 19.50 -12.77
N ASP A 8 -15.26 20.71 -13.30
CA ASP A 8 -13.99 21.15 -13.88
C ASP A 8 -12.85 21.21 -12.86
N GLU A 9 -13.12 21.68 -11.62
CA GLU A 9 -12.13 21.68 -10.55
C GLU A 9 -11.71 20.27 -10.12
N VAL A 10 -12.62 19.30 -10.22
CA VAL A 10 -12.34 17.89 -9.92
C VAL A 10 -11.53 17.24 -11.04
N LEU A 11 -11.90 17.47 -12.29
CA LEU A 11 -11.23 16.92 -13.47
C LEU A 11 -9.81 17.48 -13.66
N ASN A 12 -9.60 18.74 -13.27
CA ASN A 12 -8.30 19.41 -13.36
C ASN A 12 -7.51 19.39 -12.04
N ALA A 13 -7.92 18.58 -11.06
CA ALA A 13 -7.18 18.43 -9.82
C ALA A 13 -5.77 17.85 -10.07
N ALA A 14 -4.84 18.08 -9.14
CA ALA A 14 -3.50 17.52 -9.25
C ALA A 14 -3.55 15.98 -9.33
N PRO A 15 -2.63 15.29 -10.05
CA PRO A 15 -2.68 13.84 -10.28
C PRO A 15 -2.64 12.96 -9.01
N ASP A 16 -2.22 13.53 -7.89
CA ASP A 16 -2.18 12.92 -6.57
C ASP A 16 -3.36 13.35 -5.67
N THR A 17 -4.33 14.10 -6.18
CA THR A 17 -5.55 14.44 -5.45
C THR A 17 -6.50 13.24 -5.46
N ALA A 18 -7.12 12.97 -4.31
CA ALA A 18 -8.17 11.98 -4.16
C ALA A 18 -9.36 12.60 -3.41
N PHE A 19 -10.57 12.20 -3.79
CA PHE A 19 -11.81 12.55 -3.09
C PHE A 19 -12.39 11.28 -2.48
N ILE A 20 -12.51 11.24 -1.16
CA ILE A 20 -12.95 10.06 -0.42
C ILE A 20 -14.37 10.29 0.06
N PHE A 21 -15.27 9.43 -0.41
CA PHE A 21 -16.67 9.35 0.01
C PHE A 21 -16.87 8.05 0.78
N ALA A 22 -17.44 8.11 1.98
CA ALA A 22 -17.72 6.94 2.81
C ALA A 22 -18.94 7.20 3.68
N ASP A 23 -19.68 6.14 4.01
CA ASP A 23 -21.05 6.20 4.58
C ASP A 23 -21.18 7.01 5.87
N THR A 24 -20.10 7.17 6.63
CA THR A 24 -20.09 7.87 7.94
C THR A 24 -19.46 9.25 7.90
N LEU A 25 -18.97 9.70 6.74
CA LEU A 25 -18.38 11.02 6.59
C LEU A 25 -19.48 12.07 6.40
N GLN A 26 -19.55 13.04 7.31
CA GLN A 26 -20.44 14.21 7.14
C GLN A 26 -20.12 15.01 5.88
N GLN A 27 -18.84 15.02 5.47
CA GLN A 27 -18.37 15.68 4.26
C GLN A 27 -17.26 14.85 3.62
N PRO A 28 -17.15 14.82 2.28
CA PRO A 28 -16.06 14.13 1.59
C PRO A 28 -14.69 14.67 2.00
N ILE A 29 -13.68 13.81 2.02
CA ILE A 29 -12.30 14.20 2.34
C ILE A 29 -11.55 14.42 1.03
N LYS A 30 -10.98 15.62 0.86
CA LYS A 30 -9.95 15.89 -0.15
C LYS A 30 -8.59 15.47 0.41
N ALA A 31 -8.01 14.40 -0.14
CA ALA A 31 -6.77 13.81 0.31
C ALA A 31 -5.67 13.94 -0.76
N GLN A 32 -4.42 13.91 -0.29
CA GLN A 32 -3.25 13.76 -1.16
C GLN A 32 -2.78 12.31 -1.12
N ARG A 33 -2.93 11.59 -2.24
CA ARG A 33 -2.46 10.22 -2.44
C ARG A 33 -0.94 10.20 -2.44
N LYS A 34 -0.36 9.55 -1.45
CA LYS A 34 1.08 9.26 -1.40
C LYS A 34 1.31 7.80 -1.76
N ALA A 35 2.37 7.54 -2.54
CA ALA A 35 2.78 6.19 -2.85
C ALA A 35 3.05 5.40 -1.56
N TYR A 36 2.48 4.20 -1.41
CA TYR A 36 2.63 3.42 -0.18
C TYR A 36 4.10 3.05 0.09
N TYR A 37 4.90 2.78 -0.95
CA TYR A 37 6.32 2.43 -0.82
C TYR A 37 7.21 3.58 -0.35
N SER A 38 6.73 4.83 -0.41
CA SER A 38 7.43 6.01 0.12
C SER A 38 7.02 6.35 1.55
N GLN A 39 6.12 5.59 2.16
CA GLN A 39 5.64 5.80 3.53
C GLN A 39 6.37 4.86 4.51
N LYS A 40 7.06 5.43 5.50
CA LYS A 40 7.88 4.66 6.47
C LYS A 40 7.09 3.57 7.20
N PHE A 41 5.84 3.85 7.56
CA PHE A 41 5.01 2.85 8.28
C PHE A 41 4.60 1.66 7.39
N MET A 42 4.72 1.78 6.06
CA MET A 42 4.45 0.68 5.14
C MET A 42 5.67 -0.21 4.89
N ALA A 43 6.86 0.16 5.40
CA ALA A 43 8.07 -0.63 5.22
C ALA A 43 7.86 -2.08 5.72
N GLY A 44 7.99 -3.05 4.81
CA GLY A 44 7.81 -4.48 5.10
C GLY A 44 6.35 -4.95 5.14
N ARG A 45 5.37 -4.11 4.82
CA ARG A 45 3.92 -4.43 4.87
C ARG A 45 3.30 -4.67 3.50
N PHE A 46 4.10 -4.68 2.43
CA PHE A 46 3.64 -4.91 1.07
C PHE A 46 4.59 -5.88 0.36
N HIS A 47 4.04 -6.76 -0.47
CA HIS A 47 4.81 -7.69 -1.29
C HIS A 47 5.23 -7.07 -2.64
N PRO A 48 6.14 -7.72 -3.40
CA PRO A 48 6.50 -7.27 -4.74
C PRO A 48 5.27 -7.10 -5.62
N ASN A 49 5.27 -6.04 -6.41
CA ASN A 49 4.25 -5.78 -7.41
C ASN A 49 4.76 -6.29 -8.77
N PRO A 50 4.01 -7.13 -9.51
CA PRO A 50 4.44 -7.69 -10.78
C PRO A 50 4.75 -6.63 -11.85
N TYR A 51 4.15 -5.44 -11.75
CA TYR A 51 4.42 -4.30 -12.62
C TYR A 51 5.68 -3.50 -12.23
N HIS A 52 6.34 -3.86 -11.12
CA HIS A 52 7.52 -3.16 -10.59
C HIS A 52 8.61 -4.18 -10.23
N PRO A 53 9.25 -4.80 -11.23
CA PRO A 53 10.34 -5.75 -10.99
C PRO A 53 11.48 -5.10 -10.19
N PRO A 54 12.24 -5.89 -9.41
CA PRO A 54 12.28 -7.35 -9.42
C PRO A 54 11.27 -8.01 -8.44
N ALA A 55 10.95 -9.29 -8.67
CA ALA A 55 9.98 -10.03 -7.86
C ALA A 55 10.58 -10.67 -6.59
N ASP A 56 11.90 -10.72 -6.46
CA ASP A 56 12.62 -11.38 -5.36
C ASP A 56 12.95 -10.45 -4.18
N ARG A 57 12.73 -9.14 -4.34
CA ARG A 57 13.03 -8.13 -3.32
C ARG A 57 12.17 -6.89 -3.49
N VAL A 58 12.04 -6.15 -2.40
CA VAL A 58 11.22 -4.93 -2.33
C VAL A 58 12.06 -3.79 -1.75
N ARG A 59 12.00 -2.62 -2.38
CA ARG A 59 12.62 -1.40 -1.84
C ARG A 59 11.68 -0.74 -0.86
N VAL A 60 12.13 -0.58 0.38
CA VAL A 60 11.39 0.12 1.44
C VAL A 60 12.11 1.40 1.84
N THR A 61 11.36 2.41 2.28
CA THR A 61 11.92 3.63 2.87
C THR A 61 12.12 3.46 4.38
N LEU A 62 13.21 4.00 4.91
CA LEU A 62 13.51 4.07 6.34
C LEU A 62 13.31 5.49 6.90
N GLY A 63 12.90 6.44 6.05
CA GLY A 63 12.81 7.88 6.35
C GLY A 63 14.11 8.62 6.09
N MET A 64 14.04 9.96 6.01
CA MET A 64 15.17 10.86 5.70
C MET A 64 15.95 10.44 4.44
N GLY A 65 15.24 10.06 3.37
CA GLY A 65 15.85 9.63 2.10
C GLY A 65 16.57 8.28 2.13
N ARG A 66 16.61 7.58 3.28
CA ARG A 66 17.25 6.27 3.39
C ARG A 66 16.32 5.16 2.90
N HIS A 67 16.90 4.18 2.21
CA HIS A 67 16.18 3.03 1.69
C HIS A 67 16.90 1.73 2.01
N ARG A 68 16.15 0.63 2.01
CA ARG A 68 16.68 -0.73 2.12
C ARG A 68 15.95 -1.64 1.14
N TRP A 69 16.65 -2.63 0.63
CA TRP A 69 16.04 -3.76 -0.07
C TRP A 69 15.77 -4.89 0.92
N LEU A 70 14.52 -5.32 1.03
CA LEU A 70 14.14 -6.53 1.75
C LEU A 70 13.94 -7.67 0.77
N ARG A 71 14.45 -8.86 1.07
CA ARG A 71 14.30 -10.03 0.20
C ARG A 71 12.99 -10.73 0.51
N VAL A 72 12.36 -11.28 -0.53
CA VAL A 72 11.24 -12.20 -0.40
C VAL A 72 11.81 -13.57 -0.10
N LYS A 73 11.41 -14.15 1.03
CA LYS A 73 11.80 -15.50 1.42
C LYS A 73 10.57 -16.38 1.53
N SER A 74 10.60 -17.53 0.86
CA SER A 74 9.62 -18.59 1.08
C SER A 74 10.04 -19.45 2.27
N GLU A 75 9.17 -19.58 3.27
CA GLU A 75 9.41 -20.41 4.44
C GLU A 75 8.14 -21.16 4.88
N ARG A 76 8.30 -22.10 5.82
CA ARG A 76 7.15 -22.85 6.38
C ARG A 76 6.26 -21.91 7.19
N VAL A 77 4.96 -22.09 7.08
CA VAL A 77 3.97 -21.34 7.85
C VAL A 77 4.11 -21.70 9.34
N PRO A 78 4.23 -20.72 10.25
CA PRO A 78 4.24 -20.99 11.68
C PRO A 78 3.01 -21.76 12.13
N ARG A 79 3.17 -22.67 13.10
CA ARG A 79 2.08 -23.56 13.59
C ARG A 79 0.80 -22.80 13.96
N ARG A 80 0.94 -21.60 14.54
CA ARG A 80 -0.19 -20.73 14.92
C ARG A 80 -1.06 -20.26 13.74
N PHE A 81 -0.55 -20.31 12.51
CA PHE A 81 -1.26 -19.89 11.30
C PHE A 81 -1.56 -21.06 10.37
N ALA A 82 -0.94 -22.21 10.56
CA ALA A 82 -1.04 -23.36 9.66
C ALA A 82 -2.48 -23.90 9.46
N HIS A 83 -3.41 -23.54 10.35
CA HIS A 83 -4.81 -23.94 10.26
C HIS A 83 -5.64 -23.07 9.31
N TYR A 84 -5.12 -21.94 8.82
CA TYR A 84 -5.89 -21.07 7.93
C TYR A 84 -5.93 -21.62 6.49
N PRO A 85 -7.08 -21.54 5.80
CA PRO A 85 -7.23 -22.08 4.44
C PRO A 85 -6.20 -21.56 3.43
N GLN A 86 -5.83 -20.28 3.51
CA GLN A 86 -4.83 -19.69 2.61
C GLN A 86 -3.41 -20.28 2.76
N TYR A 87 -3.18 -21.11 3.79
CA TYR A 87 -1.90 -21.74 4.09
C TYR A 87 -1.95 -23.26 3.96
N ALA A 88 -2.91 -23.80 3.20
CA ALA A 88 -3.06 -25.25 2.98
C ALA A 88 -1.78 -25.92 2.44
N GLU A 89 -0.99 -25.20 1.63
CA GLU A 89 0.30 -25.67 1.09
C GLU A 89 1.44 -25.66 2.13
N GLY A 90 1.20 -25.15 3.34
CA GLY A 90 2.17 -25.13 4.45
C GLY A 90 3.33 -24.15 4.27
N ARG A 91 3.33 -23.34 3.21
CA ARG A 91 4.35 -22.33 2.91
C ARG A 91 3.75 -20.94 2.76
N TRP A 92 4.53 -19.94 3.14
CA TRP A 92 4.23 -18.54 2.89
C TRP A 92 5.48 -17.81 2.42
N SER A 93 5.31 -16.58 1.95
CA SER A 93 6.43 -15.67 1.69
C SER A 93 6.43 -14.54 2.71
N VAL A 94 7.63 -14.13 3.13
CA VAL A 94 7.85 -13.03 4.07
C VAL A 94 8.94 -12.11 3.55
N LEU A 95 8.93 -10.85 4.00
CA LEU A 95 10.01 -9.89 3.75
C LEU A 95 11.00 -9.88 4.91
N ARG A 96 12.30 -9.98 4.61
CA ARG A 96 13.38 -9.85 5.60
C ARG A 96 14.55 -9.03 5.07
#